data_AF-Q0D6D1-F1
#
_entry.id   AF-Q0D6D1-F1
#
_cell.length_a   1.000
_cell.length_b   1.000
_cell.length_c   1.000
_cell.angle_alpha   90.00
_cell.angle_beta   90.00
_cell.angle_gamma   90.00
#
_symmetry.space_group_name_H-M   'P 1'
#
loop_
_entity.id
_entity.type
_entity.pdbx_description
1 polymer ?
#
loop_
_entity_poly.entity_id
_entity_poly.type
_entity_poly.pdbx_seq_one_letter_code
_entity_poly.pdbx_strand_id
1 'polypeptide(L)'
;VRELEDFLINECMYSGIVRGKLDQLRRCFEVQFATGRDLTPDQLNNMIDTLSDWLGTSDNLLHQIQEKIKWADTMSEVNKKHQKEFEDKVEEAKKSIKLNNLSRQTSTYGGMTTFSLNLEE
;
A
#
# COMPACT_ATOMS: atom_id res chain seq x y z
N VAL A 1 -55.89 -7.92 10.74
CA VAL A 1 -55.95 -9.01 9.75
C VAL A 1 -55.53 -8.49 8.38
N ARG A 2 -56.20 -7.48 7.80
CA ARG A 2 -55.80 -6.88 6.51
C ARG A 2 -54.34 -6.40 6.47
N GLU A 3 -53.87 -5.73 7.52
CA GLU A 3 -52.45 -5.33 7.64
C GLU A 3 -51.47 -6.51 7.55
N LEU A 4 -51.83 -7.67 8.09
CA LEU A 4 -51.00 -8.88 8.01
C LEU A 4 -51.05 -9.51 6.62
N GLU A 5 -52.22 -9.52 5.98
CA GLU A 5 -52.36 -9.99 4.60
C GLU A 5 -51.55 -9.12 3.65
N ASP A 6 -51.65 -7.79 3.80
CA ASP A 6 -50.89 -6.82 3.03
C ASP A 6 -49.39 -6.97 3.28
N PHE A 7 -48.96 -7.20 4.53
CA PHE A 7 -47.56 -7.49 4.86
C PHE A 7 -47.06 -8.80 4.23
N LEU A 8 -47.84 -9.88 4.32
CA LEU A 8 -47.48 -11.16 3.71
C LEU A 8 -47.32 -11.04 2.20
N ILE A 9 -48.23 -10.32 1.54
CA ILE A 9 -48.20 -10.14 0.08
C ILE A 9 -47.06 -9.20 -0.34
N ASN A 10 -46.98 -8.01 0.25
CA ASN A 10 -46.07 -6.95 -0.21
C ASN A 10 -44.63 -7.13 0.28
N GLU A 11 -44.44 -7.59 1.53
CA GLU A 11 -43.10 -7.67 2.12
C GLU A 11 -42.52 -9.08 2.05
N CYS A 12 -43.32 -10.13 2.24
CA CYS A 12 -42.80 -11.50 2.35
C CYS A 12 -42.88 -12.32 1.05
N MET A 13 -44.01 -12.26 0.33
CA MET A 13 -44.19 -13.00 -0.92
C MET A 13 -43.42 -12.35 -2.07
N TYR A 14 -43.47 -11.01 -2.15
CA TYR A 14 -42.74 -10.24 -3.17
C TYR A 14 -41.22 -10.38 -3.06
N SER A 15 -40.67 -10.35 -1.84
CA SER A 15 -39.24 -10.56 -1.59
C SER A 15 -38.80 -12.03 -1.72
N GLY A 16 -39.74 -12.96 -1.83
CA GLY A 16 -39.47 -14.40 -1.89
C GLY A 16 -39.13 -15.03 -0.54
N ILE A 17 -39.34 -14.32 0.57
CA ILE A 17 -39.16 -14.85 1.94
C ILE A 17 -40.12 -16.02 2.18
N VAL A 18 -41.37 -15.94 1.72
CA VAL A 18 -42.32 -17.05 1.79
C VAL A 18 -43.05 -17.27 0.47
N ARG A 19 -43.48 -18.50 0.24
CA ARG A 19 -44.44 -18.85 -0.80
C ARG A 19 -45.52 -19.72 -0.19
N GLY A 20 -46.76 -19.50 -0.59
CA GLY A 20 -47.90 -20.18 -0.02
C GLY A 20 -49.21 -19.69 -0.60
N LYS A 21 -50.30 -20.27 -0.10
CA LYS A 21 -51.66 -19.87 -0.48
C LYS A 21 -52.31 -19.12 0.67
N LEU A 22 -52.87 -17.95 0.37
CA LEU A 22 -53.67 -17.19 1.33
C LEU A 22 -55.14 -17.62 1.22
N ASP A 23 -55.68 -18.23 2.26
CA ASP A 23 -57.11 -18.53 2.39
C ASP A 23 -57.76 -17.49 3.32
N GLN A 24 -58.35 -16.47 2.71
CA GLN A 24 -59.00 -15.37 3.42
C GLN A 24 -60.28 -15.79 4.15
N LEU A 25 -60.98 -16.84 3.68
CA LEU A 25 -62.19 -17.35 4.33
C LEU A 25 -61.85 -18.04 5.64
N ARG A 26 -60.80 -18.88 5.62
CA ARG A 26 -60.29 -19.58 6.80
C ARG A 26 -59.34 -18.74 7.66
N ARG A 27 -58.93 -17.56 7.16
CA ARG A 27 -57.94 -16.68 7.80
C ARG A 27 -56.62 -17.41 8.08
N CYS A 28 -56.18 -18.22 7.12
CA CYS A 28 -54.91 -18.95 7.21
C CYS A 28 -54.03 -18.72 5.99
N PHE A 29 -52.73 -18.89 6.19
CA PHE A 29 -51.72 -18.90 5.13
C PHE A 29 -51.05 -20.26 5.11
N GLU A 30 -51.26 -21.02 4.04
CA GLU A 30 -50.65 -22.33 3.83
C GLU A 30 -49.25 -22.15 3.22
N VAL A 31 -48.23 -22.19 4.09
CA VAL A 31 -46.83 -22.07 3.70
C VAL A 31 -46.41 -23.29 2.88
N GLN A 32 -45.93 -23.06 1.67
CA GLN A 32 -45.30 -24.08 0.82
C GLN A 32 -43.78 -24.01 0.90
N PHE A 33 -43.24 -22.81 1.08
CA PHE A 33 -41.82 -22.55 1.19
C PHE A 33 -41.60 -21.33 2.09
N ALA A 34 -40.54 -21.36 2.87
CA ALA A 34 -40.02 -20.21 3.57
C ALA A 34 -38.50 -20.23 3.47
N THR A 35 -37.90 -19.07 3.22
CA THR A 35 -36.46 -18.91 3.24
C THR A 35 -35.96 -19.13 4.66
N GLY A 36 -35.03 -20.08 4.82
CA GLY A 36 -34.30 -20.26 6.06
C GLY A 36 -33.21 -19.21 6.15
N ARG A 37 -33.06 -18.59 7.32
CA ARG A 37 -31.88 -17.77 7.61
C ARG A 37 -30.63 -18.64 7.78
N ASP A 38 -30.84 -19.84 8.32
CA ASP A 38 -29.76 -20.71 8.75
C ASP A 38 -29.27 -21.55 7.57
N LEU A 39 -27.95 -21.74 7.52
CA LEU A 39 -27.31 -22.59 6.53
C LEU A 39 -27.79 -24.04 6.70
N THR A 40 -28.05 -24.72 5.58
CA THR A 40 -28.27 -26.17 5.62
C THR A 40 -26.95 -26.88 5.92
N PRO A 41 -26.98 -28.10 6.49
CA PRO A 41 -25.76 -28.88 6.70
C PRO A 41 -24.87 -29.01 5.46
N ASP A 42 -25.49 -29.10 4.27
CA ASP A 42 -24.79 -29.19 2.98
C ASP A 42 -24.01 -27.92 2.61
N GLN A 43 -24.39 -26.75 3.14
CA GLN A 43 -23.71 -25.48 2.89
C GLN A 43 -22.52 -25.23 3.82
N LEU A 44 -22.40 -26.01 4.91
CA LEU A 44 -21.38 -25.78 5.94
C LEU A 44 -19.96 -25.96 5.40
N ASN A 45 -19.72 -26.98 4.57
CA ASN A 45 -18.39 -27.20 4.00
C ASN A 45 -17.95 -26.03 3.10
N ASN A 46 -18.85 -25.55 2.23
CA ASN A 46 -18.57 -24.38 1.40
C ASN A 46 -18.27 -23.13 2.23
N MET A 47 -18.97 -22.95 3.35
CA MET A 47 -18.71 -21.85 4.28
C MET A 47 -17.32 -21.98 4.92
N ILE A 48 -16.94 -23.17 5.36
CA ILE A 48 -15.61 -23.45 5.93
C ILE A 48 -14.52 -23.17 4.90
N ASP A 49 -14.68 -23.64 3.67
CA ASP A 49 -13.71 -23.42 2.59
C ASP A 49 -13.56 -21.92 2.29
N THR A 50 -14.69 -21.20 2.16
CA THR A 50 -14.70 -19.76 1.91
C THR A 50 -13.97 -18.98 3.02
N LEU A 51 -14.22 -19.32 4.28
CA LEU A 51 -13.57 -18.67 5.42
C LEU A 51 -12.09 -19.04 5.51
N SER A 52 -11.73 -20.27 5.17
CA SER A 52 -10.34 -20.74 5.17
C SER A 52 -9.52 -20.06 4.07
N ASP A 53 -10.09 -19.93 2.88
CA ASP A 53 -9.49 -19.18 1.76
C ASP A 53 -9.33 -17.70 2.10
N TRP A 54 -10.34 -17.10 2.74
CA TRP A 54 -10.28 -15.72 3.20
C TRP A 54 -9.19 -15.51 4.25
N LEU A 55 -9.08 -16.42 5.22
CA LEU A 55 -8.02 -16.41 6.23
C LEU A 55 -6.64 -16.55 5.57
N GLY A 56 -6.46 -17.55 4.71
CA GLY A 56 -5.20 -17.79 4.00
C GLY A 56 -4.78 -16.61 3.12
N THR A 57 -5.73 -15.98 2.43
CA THR A 57 -5.49 -14.77 1.63
C THR A 57 -5.04 -13.60 2.50
N SER A 58 -5.71 -13.42 3.64
CA SER A 58 -5.39 -12.35 4.60
C SER A 58 -4.00 -12.53 5.21
N ASP A 59 -3.63 -13.76 5.55
CA ASP A 59 -2.32 -14.09 6.12
C ASP A 59 -1.19 -13.89 5.08
N ASN A 60 -1.42 -14.31 3.84
CA ASN A 60 -0.50 -14.06 2.73
C ASN A 60 -0.34 -12.56 2.43
N LEU A 61 -1.42 -11.78 2.48
CA LEU A 61 -1.36 -10.33 2.32
C LEU A 61 -0.53 -9.69 3.43
N LEU A 62 -0.74 -10.11 4.69
CA LEU A 62 0.04 -9.64 5.83
C LEU A 62 1.53 -9.94 5.65
N HIS A 63 1.88 -11.15 5.22
CA HIS A 63 3.27 -11.53 4.96
C HIS A 63 3.90 -10.65 3.88
N GLN A 64 3.21 -10.44 2.75
CA GLN A 64 3.69 -9.57 1.67
C GLN A 64 3.91 -8.13 2.14
N ILE A 65 3.00 -7.57 2.94
CA ILE A 65 3.16 -6.22 3.50
C ILE A 65 4.42 -6.16 4.37
N GLN A 66 4.65 -7.15 5.23
CA GLN A 66 5.85 -7.22 6.07
C GLN A 66 7.14 -7.31 5.25
N GLU A 67 7.16 -8.11 4.19
CA GLU A 67 8.31 -8.19 3.27
C GLU A 67 8.55 -6.86 2.56
N LYS A 68 7.50 -6.16 2.13
CA LYS A 68 7.61 -4.85 1.47
C LYS A 68 8.14 -3.78 2.42
N ILE A 69 7.77 -3.80 3.69
CA ILE A 69 8.33 -2.91 4.72
C ILE A 69 9.85 -3.16 4.84
N LYS A 70 10.27 -4.42 5.05
CA LYS A 70 11.69 -4.77 5.16
C LYS A 70 12.48 -4.37 3.91
N TRP A 71 11.91 -4.59 2.73
CA TRP A 71 12.51 -4.18 1.47
C TRP A 71 12.69 -2.66 1.38
N ALA A 72 11.66 -1.89 1.76
CA ALA A 72 11.70 -0.43 1.76
C ALA A 72 12.75 0.12 2.73
N ASP A 73 12.83 -0.45 3.94
CA ASP A 73 13.85 -0.07 4.93
C ASP A 73 15.26 -0.34 4.39
N THR A 74 15.49 -1.54 3.85
CA THR A 74 16.79 -1.93 3.26
C THR A 74 17.17 -0.99 2.12
N MET A 75 16.24 -0.71 1.21
CA MET A 75 16.48 0.19 0.08
C MET A 75 16.73 1.63 0.54
N SER A 76 16.05 2.10 1.59
CA SER A 76 16.29 3.42 2.17
C SER A 76 17.71 3.55 2.72
N GLU A 77 18.20 2.54 3.43
CA GLU A 77 19.57 2.54 3.96
C GLU A 77 20.62 2.49 2.86
N VAL A 78 20.41 1.67 1.82
CA VAL A 78 21.28 1.62 0.64
C VAL A 78 21.34 2.98 -0.07
N ASN A 79 20.18 3.61 -0.27
CA ASN A 79 20.09 4.92 -0.91
C ASN A 79 20.77 6.01 -0.08
N LYS A 80 20.60 6.03 1.25
CA LYS A 80 21.30 6.98 2.14
C LYS A 80 22.81 6.81 2.06
N LYS A 81 23.30 5.57 2.08
CA LYS A 81 24.74 5.27 1.94
C LYS A 81 25.28 5.77 0.61
N HIS A 82 24.59 5.47 -0.49
CA HIS A 82 25.01 5.91 -1.82
C HIS A 82 24.99 7.45 -1.93
N GLN A 83 23.95 8.11 -1.42
CA GLN A 83 23.86 9.57 -1.41
C GLN A 83 25.06 10.19 -0.67
N LYS A 84 25.42 9.65 0.50
CA LYS A 84 26.59 10.11 1.26
C LYS A 84 27.89 9.90 0.49
N GLU A 85 28.12 8.72 -0.09
CA GLU A 85 29.31 8.44 -0.89
C GLU A 85 29.43 9.36 -2.11
N PHE A 86 28.30 9.70 -2.72
CA PHE A 86 28.25 10.64 -3.83
C PHE A 86 28.59 12.07 -3.39
N GLU A 87 28.04 12.54 -2.26
CA GLU A 87 28.36 13.83 -1.67
C GLU A 87 29.84 13.96 -1.31
N ASP A 88 30.42 12.92 -0.71
CA ASP A 88 31.85 12.87 -0.36
C ASP A 88 32.74 13.02 -1.61
N LYS A 89 32.40 12.32 -2.70
CA LYS A 89 33.12 12.43 -3.99
C LYS A 89 32.97 13.82 -4.61
N VAL A 90 31.79 14.43 -4.51
CA VAL A 90 31.55 15.79 -5.00
C VAL A 90 32.39 16.80 -4.22
N GLU A 91 32.47 16.68 -2.90
CA GLU A 91 33.29 17.56 -2.06
C GLU A 91 34.80 17.37 -2.30
N GLU A 92 35.26 16.13 -2.52
CA GLU A 92 36.64 15.85 -2.91
C GLU A 92 36.99 16.48 -4.26
N ALA A 93 36.10 16.37 -5.25
CA ALA A 93 36.28 17.01 -6.56
C ALA A 93 36.35 18.54 -6.44
N LYS A 94 35.46 19.16 -5.64
CA LYS A 94 35.49 20.62 -5.38
C LYS A 94 36.80 21.05 -4.73
N LYS A 95 37.28 20.32 -3.71
CA LYS A 95 38.56 20.60 -3.04
C LYS A 95 39.74 20.50 -4.01
N SER A 96 39.74 19.48 -4.86
CA SER A 96 40.78 19.28 -5.88
C SER A 96 40.81 20.42 -6.91
N ILE A 97 39.63 20.85 -7.39
CA ILE A 97 39.53 22.02 -8.30
C ILE A 97 40.03 23.29 -7.61
N LYS A 98 39.66 23.52 -6.35
CA LYS A 98 40.12 24.69 -5.58
C LYS A 98 41.64 24.69 -5.41
N LEU A 99 42.23 23.55 -5.02
CA LEU A 99 43.69 23.41 -4.88
C LEU A 99 44.40 23.67 -6.21
N ASN A 100 43.91 23.09 -7.31
CA ASN A 100 44.47 23.31 -8.65
C ASN A 100 44.40 24.79 -9.09
N ASN A 101 43.31 25.48 -8.77
CA ASN A 101 43.18 26.92 -9.05
C ASN A 101 44.12 27.77 -8.19
N LEU A 102 44.31 27.45 -6.90
CA LEU A 102 45.27 28.15 -6.04
C LEU A 102 46.71 27.97 -6.54
N SER A 103 47.12 26.75 -6.88
CA SER A 103 48.47 26.47 -7.43
C SER A 103 48.71 27.20 -8.75
N ARG A 104 47.66 27.40 -9.56
CA ARG A 104 47.77 28.15 -10.81
C ARG A 104 47.93 29.65 -10.56
N GLN A 105 47.31 30.21 -9.52
CA GLN A 105 47.48 31.61 -9.13
C GLN A 105 48.85 31.90 -8.47
N THR A 106 49.37 31.01 -7.61
CA THR A 106 50.70 31.21 -7.02
C THR A 106 51.80 31.17 -8.08
N SER A 107 51.65 30.32 -9.11
CA SER A 107 52.56 30.32 -10.26
C SER A 107 52.52 31.63 -11.06
N THR A 108 51.36 32.30 -11.15
CA THR A 108 51.29 33.61 -11.84
C THR A 108 51.96 34.76 -11.07
N TYR A 109 51.93 34.76 -9.73
CA TYR A 109 52.64 35.79 -8.95
C TYR A 109 54.13 35.46 -8.75
N GLY A 110 54.50 34.18 -8.75
CA GLY A 110 55.90 33.75 -8.74
C GLY A 110 56.68 34.10 -10.01
N GLY A 111 55.98 34.48 -11.09
CA GLY A 111 56.60 34.96 -12.33
C GLY A 111 56.92 36.45 -12.37
N MET A 112 56.53 37.25 -11.36
CA MET A 112 56.67 38.71 -11.37
C MET A 112 57.54 39.29 -10.24
N THR A 113 58.37 38.48 -9.59
CA THR A 113 59.50 39.03 -8.81
C THR A 113 60.54 39.57 -9.78
N THR A 114 60.30 40.81 -10.18
CA THR A 114 61.28 41.89 -10.35
C THR A 114 62.69 41.50 -9.91
N PHE A 115 63.52 41.02 -10.84
CA PHE A 115 64.95 41.28 -10.72
C PHE A 115 65.17 42.71 -11.19
N SER A 116 64.90 43.60 -10.23
CA SER A 116 65.29 44.99 -10.26
C SER A 116 66.76 45.09 -10.62
N LEU A 117 67.03 46.08 -11.47
CA LEU A 117 68.33 46.58 -11.86
C LEU A 117 69.24 46.77 -10.64
N ASN A 118 70.20 45.87 -10.43
CA ASN A 118 71.39 46.21 -9.64
C ASN A 118 72.36 46.87 -10.61
N LEU A 119 72.15 48.18 -10.76
CA LEU A 119 73.10 49.13 -11.31
C LEU A 119 74.14 49.40 -10.21
N GLU A 120 75.09 48.49 -10.02
CA GLU A 120 76.21 48.69 -9.10
C GLU A 120 77.51 48.43 -9.86
N GLU A 121 78.30 49.50 -9.94
CA GLU A 121 79.65 49.68 -10.52
C GLU A 121 79.81 49.99 -12.02
#